data_AF-A0AAW9W8A4-F1
#
_entry.id   AF-A0AAW9W8A4-F1
#
_cell.length_a   1.000
_cell.length_b   1.000
_cell.length_c   1.000
_cell.angle_alpha   90.00
_cell.angle_beta   90.00
_cell.angle_gamma   90.00
#
_symmetry.space_group_name_H-M   'P 1'
#
loop_
_entity.id
_entity.type
_entity.pdbx_description
1 polymer ?
#
loop_
_entity_poly.entity_id
_entity_poly.type
_entity_poly.pdbx_seq_one_letter_code
_entity_poly.pdbx_strand_id
1 'polypeptide(L)'
;ILPLLTLKNAHMFLISTYNTMAYSSFEKYGKYTEEARNEFKKEIDKVAHAQQTYLDFWSRLALPSVRDQLLKSENRVPTPVWDNQNYSGIKGINRMGYDEKKVPIAPIRELYGPTWKFHNTNWNMGAMASIFPNPNNNDQVYFMGTNMISPFGISAFTHETTHVNDRMLYFGGHRHRQGTDVEAYAQGMLQTPSSIGHQGEYGALGLNMAYHRENDGDQWYNYDPDKLQTREDIDRYMKNYNEALMMLDHVEADAVLPQLNGDNSKWFKKIDREMRRNLGDGLNNLVAPHQWDNVRDLNQEESSK
;
A
#
# COMPACT_ATOMS: atom_id res chain seq x y z
N ILE A 1 18.17 -18.49 -5.18
CA ILE A 1 19.56 -18.11 -4.81
C ILE A 1 20.55 -18.38 -5.94
N LEU A 2 20.63 -19.59 -6.52
CA LEU A 2 21.66 -19.92 -7.52
C LEU A 2 21.84 -18.88 -8.64
N PRO A 3 20.78 -18.33 -9.28
CA PRO A 3 20.97 -17.33 -10.33
C PRO A 3 21.53 -15.98 -9.85
N LEU A 4 21.27 -15.59 -8.59
CA LEU A 4 21.87 -14.38 -7.98
C LEU A 4 23.37 -14.54 -7.74
N LEU A 5 23.85 -15.77 -7.56
CA LEU A 5 25.27 -16.06 -7.35
C LEU A 5 26.05 -16.16 -8.68
N THR A 6 25.36 -16.14 -9.82
CA THR A 6 25.94 -16.37 -11.16
C THR A 6 25.66 -15.21 -12.13
N LEU A 7 25.33 -14.03 -11.60
CA LEU A 7 25.14 -12.82 -12.41
C LEU A 7 26.46 -12.45 -13.10
N LYS A 8 26.36 -12.02 -14.35
CA LYS A 8 27.50 -11.62 -15.19
C LYS A 8 27.42 -10.16 -15.56
N ASN A 9 26.27 -9.74 -16.08
CA ASN A 9 26.06 -8.39 -16.59
C ASN A 9 24.94 -7.65 -15.86
N ALA A 10 24.06 -8.37 -15.16
CA ALA A 10 22.98 -7.76 -14.41
C ALA A 10 23.49 -7.17 -13.08
N HIS A 11 23.12 -5.91 -12.82
CA HIS A 11 23.37 -5.24 -11.55
C HIS A 11 22.08 -5.23 -10.73
N MET A 12 21.90 -6.28 -9.93
CA MET A 12 20.75 -6.40 -9.03
C MET A 12 21.01 -5.64 -7.73
N PHE A 13 19.95 -5.08 -7.16
CA PHE A 13 19.92 -4.66 -5.76
C PHE A 13 18.75 -5.30 -5.05
N LEU A 14 18.94 -5.55 -3.76
CA LEU A 14 17.93 -6.15 -2.90
C LEU A 14 17.70 -5.26 -1.68
N ILE A 15 16.45 -5.02 -1.33
CA ILE A 15 16.07 -4.43 -0.04
C ILE A 15 15.63 -5.57 0.86
N SER A 16 16.44 -5.90 1.86
CA SER A 16 16.16 -6.98 2.81
C SER A 16 15.70 -6.39 4.13
N THR A 17 14.49 -6.73 4.54
CA THR A 17 13.97 -6.46 5.88
C THR A 17 13.74 -7.79 6.62
N TYR A 18 13.24 -7.75 7.85
CA TYR A 18 12.84 -8.98 8.56
C TYR A 18 11.54 -9.59 8.01
N ASN A 19 10.71 -8.83 7.27
CA ASN A 19 9.41 -9.29 6.77
C ASN A 19 9.41 -9.52 5.26
N THR A 20 10.19 -8.74 4.51
CA THR A 20 10.16 -8.67 3.05
C THR A 20 11.55 -8.77 2.45
N MET A 21 11.61 -9.25 1.21
CA MET A 21 12.81 -9.22 0.38
C MET A 21 12.44 -8.65 -0.98
N ALA A 22 12.83 -7.41 -1.25
CA ALA A 22 12.49 -6.72 -2.49
C ALA A 22 13.62 -6.83 -3.52
N TYR A 23 13.27 -7.09 -4.79
CA TYR A 23 14.21 -7.36 -5.87
C TYR A 23 14.00 -6.41 -7.04
N SER A 24 15.08 -5.72 -7.43
CA SER A 24 15.08 -4.89 -8.64
C SER A 24 16.51 -4.74 -9.20
N SER A 25 16.62 -4.06 -10.34
CA SER A 25 17.88 -3.88 -11.07
C SER A 25 18.15 -2.42 -11.36
N PHE A 26 19.42 -2.05 -11.44
CA PHE A 26 19.82 -0.70 -11.80
C PHE A 26 19.47 -0.38 -13.26
N GLU A 27 19.54 -1.36 -14.15
CA GLU A 27 19.20 -1.24 -15.57
C GLU A 27 17.74 -0.86 -15.78
N LYS A 28 16.82 -1.35 -14.93
CA LYS A 28 15.40 -0.94 -14.96
C LYS A 28 15.26 0.58 -14.88
N TYR A 29 16.06 1.22 -14.05
CA TYR A 29 16.06 2.66 -13.82
C TYR A 29 17.00 3.42 -14.78
N GLY A 30 17.51 2.76 -15.82
CA GLY A 30 18.43 3.34 -16.79
C GLY A 30 19.82 3.65 -16.22
N LYS A 31 20.22 2.98 -15.13
CA LYS A 31 21.50 3.23 -14.44
C LYS A 31 22.55 2.22 -14.89
N TYR A 32 23.18 2.51 -16.02
CA TYR A 32 24.13 1.61 -16.67
C TYR A 32 25.60 1.85 -16.28
N THR A 33 25.96 3.03 -15.77
CA THR A 33 27.32 3.33 -15.29
C THR A 33 27.44 3.19 -13.78
N GLU A 34 28.66 3.01 -13.28
CA GLU A 34 28.90 2.87 -11.84
C GLU A 34 28.52 4.14 -11.07
N GLU A 35 28.81 5.31 -11.63
CA GLU A 35 28.47 6.61 -11.05
C GLU A 35 26.96 6.76 -10.90
N ALA A 36 26.21 6.45 -11.96
CA ALA A 36 24.75 6.52 -11.95
C ALA A 36 24.13 5.52 -10.96
N ARG A 37 24.74 4.34 -10.78
CA ARG A 37 24.31 3.37 -9.76
C ARG A 37 24.61 3.87 -8.35
N ASN A 38 25.80 4.40 -8.11
CA ASN A 38 26.19 4.92 -6.80
C ASN A 38 25.36 6.12 -6.37
N GLU A 39 24.99 7.00 -7.30
CA GLU A 39 24.05 8.08 -7.03
C GLU A 39 22.65 7.55 -6.68
N PHE A 40 22.16 6.58 -7.47
CA PHE A 40 20.82 6.00 -7.29
C PHE A 40 20.66 5.22 -5.97
N LYS A 41 21.75 4.73 -5.37
CA LYS A 41 21.71 4.11 -4.03
C LYS A 41 21.05 4.99 -2.98
N LYS A 42 21.18 6.32 -3.07
CA LYS A 42 20.50 7.25 -2.14
C LYS A 42 18.97 7.12 -2.20
N GLU A 43 18.41 6.90 -3.38
CA GLU A 43 16.97 6.70 -3.55
C GLU A 43 16.55 5.29 -3.09
N ILE A 44 17.41 4.29 -3.28
CA ILE A 44 17.19 2.94 -2.74
C ILE A 44 17.19 2.98 -1.21
N ASP A 45 18.14 3.67 -0.59
CA ASP A 45 18.25 3.80 0.87
C ASP A 45 17.03 4.50 1.47
N LYS A 46 16.53 5.58 0.83
CA LYS A 46 15.29 6.24 1.25
C LYS A 46 14.09 5.29 1.24
N VAL A 47 13.93 4.52 0.17
CA VAL A 47 12.81 3.58 0.04
C VAL A 47 12.97 2.41 1.01
N ALA A 48 14.19 1.90 1.17
CA ALA A 48 14.49 0.85 2.15
C ALA A 48 14.18 1.30 3.57
N HIS A 49 14.58 2.51 3.94
CA HIS A 49 14.29 3.12 5.24
C HIS A 49 12.78 3.26 5.45
N ALA A 50 12.04 3.75 4.45
CA ALA A 50 10.58 3.88 4.55
C ALA A 50 9.87 2.52 4.67
N GLN A 51 10.30 1.50 3.91
CA GLN A 51 9.77 0.13 4.02
C GLN A 51 10.03 -0.47 5.41
N GLN A 52 11.23 -0.30 5.94
CA GLN A 52 11.58 -0.71 7.30
C GLN A 52 10.73 0.01 8.33
N THR A 53 10.62 1.34 8.23
CA THR A 53 9.85 2.19 9.15
C THR A 53 8.39 1.76 9.23
N TYR A 54 7.77 1.43 8.10
CA TYR A 54 6.41 0.88 8.06
C TYR A 54 6.28 -0.44 8.82
N LEU A 55 7.22 -1.36 8.58
CA LEU A 55 7.20 -2.65 9.27
C LEU A 55 7.44 -2.48 10.77
N ASP A 56 8.36 -1.59 11.16
CA ASP A 56 8.66 -1.30 12.56
C ASP A 56 7.45 -0.65 13.25
N PHE A 57 6.72 0.21 12.54
CA PHE A 57 5.45 0.78 13.01
C PHE A 57 4.44 -0.31 13.37
N TRP A 58 4.28 -1.29 12.48
CA TRP A 58 3.42 -2.45 12.75
C TRP A 58 3.95 -3.34 13.87
N SER A 59 5.26 -3.45 14.04
CA SER A 59 5.86 -4.18 15.16
C SER A 59 5.48 -3.55 16.51
N ARG A 60 5.44 -2.21 16.59
CA ARG A 60 4.98 -1.46 17.77
C ARG A 60 3.51 -1.73 18.07
N LEU A 61 2.66 -1.78 17.04
CA LEU A 61 1.22 -2.03 17.17
C LEU A 61 0.84 -3.50 17.43
N ALA A 62 1.62 -4.45 16.92
CA ALA A 62 1.30 -5.87 16.97
C ALA A 62 1.15 -6.37 18.41
N LEU A 63 0.10 -7.16 18.65
CA LEU A 63 -0.09 -7.83 19.94
C LEU A 63 1.07 -8.80 20.19
N PRO A 64 1.51 -8.98 21.46
CA PRO A 64 2.58 -9.92 21.79
C PRO A 64 2.33 -11.34 21.26
N SER A 65 1.07 -11.78 21.20
CA SER A 65 0.68 -13.12 20.72
C SER A 65 0.92 -13.36 19.22
N VAL A 66 1.09 -12.31 18.41
CA VAL A 66 1.26 -12.42 16.95
C VAL A 66 2.48 -11.68 16.42
N ARG A 67 3.23 -10.98 17.28
CA ARG A 67 4.41 -10.19 16.86
C ARG A 67 5.46 -11.05 16.14
N ASP A 68 5.69 -12.28 16.58
CA ASP A 68 6.66 -13.19 15.95
C ASP A 68 6.29 -13.59 14.51
N GLN A 69 5.00 -13.49 14.17
CA GLN A 69 4.53 -13.71 12.80
C GLN A 69 4.94 -12.59 11.84
N LEU A 70 5.11 -11.36 12.36
CA LEU A 70 5.60 -10.21 11.60
C LEU A 70 7.08 -10.36 11.28
N LEU A 71 7.86 -10.92 12.21
CA LEU A 71 9.27 -11.23 12.00
C LEU A 71 9.48 -12.35 10.97
N LYS A 72 8.39 -12.96 10.47
CA LYS A 72 8.38 -14.18 9.64
C LYS A 72 9.31 -15.24 10.24
N SER A 73 9.39 -15.29 11.58
CA SER A 73 10.19 -16.25 12.33
C SER A 73 9.56 -17.64 12.26
N GLU A 74 10.34 -18.68 12.55
CA GLU A 74 9.91 -20.09 12.58
C GLU A 74 9.15 -20.58 11.33
N ASN A 75 9.91 -21.03 10.31
CA ASN A 75 9.40 -21.70 9.10
C ASN A 75 8.59 -20.83 8.12
N ARG A 76 8.60 -19.50 8.29
CA ARG A 76 8.09 -18.55 7.29
C ARG A 76 9.24 -17.88 6.56
N VAL A 77 9.02 -17.57 5.29
CA VAL A 77 10.01 -16.87 4.46
C VAL A 77 9.62 -15.40 4.34
N PRO A 78 10.59 -14.47 4.29
CA PRO A 78 10.30 -13.08 3.95
C PRO A 78 9.52 -13.01 2.64
N THR A 79 8.46 -12.22 2.61
CA THR A 79 7.59 -12.06 1.45
C THR A 79 8.40 -11.45 0.31
N PRO A 80 8.55 -12.14 -0.84
CA PRO A 80 9.23 -11.57 -1.99
C PRO A 80 8.43 -10.41 -2.57
N VAL A 81 9.12 -9.30 -2.84
CA VAL A 81 8.57 -8.11 -3.50
C VAL A 81 9.29 -7.94 -4.82
N TRP A 82 8.57 -8.09 -5.93
CA TRP A 82 9.15 -8.03 -7.26
C TRP A 82 8.80 -6.69 -7.90
N ASP A 83 9.83 -5.93 -8.30
CA ASP A 83 9.62 -4.70 -9.06
C ASP A 83 9.13 -5.02 -10.48
N ASN A 84 8.47 -4.04 -11.11
CA ASN A 84 7.90 -4.22 -12.45
C ASN A 84 8.99 -4.44 -13.51
N GLN A 85 8.57 -4.95 -14.67
CA GLN A 85 9.49 -5.26 -15.78
C GLN A 85 9.52 -4.15 -16.85
N ASN A 86 9.19 -2.90 -16.49
CA ASN A 86 9.30 -1.73 -17.36
C ASN A 86 10.68 -1.10 -17.24
N TYR A 87 11.57 -1.41 -18.18
CA TYR A 87 12.93 -0.85 -18.20
C TYR A 87 12.91 0.51 -18.90
N SER A 88 13.58 1.50 -18.30
CA SER A 88 13.60 2.88 -18.78
C SER A 88 14.05 2.97 -20.24
N GLY A 89 13.15 3.47 -21.10
CA GLY A 89 13.41 3.67 -22.53
C GLY A 89 13.38 2.39 -23.38
N ILE A 90 12.97 1.24 -22.82
CA ILE A 90 12.96 -0.05 -23.52
C ILE A 90 11.52 -0.57 -23.67
N LYS A 91 11.20 -1.06 -24.86
CA LYS A 91 9.85 -1.55 -25.23
C LYS A 91 9.87 -3.02 -25.67
N GLY A 92 8.71 -3.67 -25.56
CA GLY A 92 8.52 -5.04 -26.06
C GLY A 92 9.35 -6.09 -25.34
N ILE A 93 9.62 -5.87 -24.06
CA ILE A 93 10.44 -6.76 -23.24
C ILE A 93 9.68 -8.07 -23.00
N ASN A 94 10.34 -9.19 -23.25
CA ASN A 94 9.77 -10.52 -23.03
C ASN A 94 10.55 -11.33 -21.98
N ARG A 95 9.95 -12.44 -21.55
CA ARG A 95 10.51 -13.34 -20.53
C ARG A 95 11.86 -13.95 -20.88
N MET A 96 12.18 -14.10 -22.18
CA MET A 96 13.49 -14.59 -22.61
C MET A 96 14.59 -13.52 -22.46
N GLY A 97 14.22 -12.33 -22.00
CA GLY A 97 15.10 -11.21 -21.71
C GLY A 97 15.60 -10.53 -22.98
N TYR A 98 14.68 -10.27 -23.91
CA TYR A 98 14.94 -9.48 -25.11
C TYR A 98 13.89 -8.38 -25.25
N ASP A 99 14.29 -7.25 -25.82
CA ASP A 99 13.39 -6.19 -26.28
C ASP A 99 12.81 -6.48 -27.67
N GLU A 100 12.01 -5.55 -28.20
CA GLU A 100 11.41 -5.65 -29.55
C GLU A 100 12.45 -5.71 -30.69
N LYS A 101 13.68 -5.24 -30.45
CA LYS A 101 14.81 -5.23 -31.39
C LYS A 101 15.77 -6.41 -31.18
N LYS A 102 15.40 -7.38 -30.33
CA LYS A 102 16.21 -8.54 -29.95
C LYS A 102 17.52 -8.19 -29.21
N VAL A 103 17.59 -7.02 -28.58
CA VAL A 103 18.69 -6.64 -27.69
C VAL A 103 18.51 -7.34 -26.35
N PRO A 104 19.55 -8.00 -25.80
CA PRO A 104 19.44 -8.73 -24.54
C PRO A 104 19.30 -7.78 -23.33
N ILE A 105 18.41 -8.12 -22.40
CA ILE A 105 18.18 -7.42 -21.13
C ILE A 105 18.72 -8.27 -19.98
N ALA A 106 19.91 -7.94 -19.50
CA ALA A 106 20.68 -8.80 -18.60
C ALA A 106 19.93 -9.23 -17.34
N PRO A 107 19.26 -8.35 -16.57
CA PRO A 107 18.54 -8.79 -15.36
C PRO A 107 17.46 -9.84 -15.63
N ILE A 108 16.77 -9.76 -16.77
CA ILE A 108 15.75 -10.75 -17.13
C ILE A 108 16.41 -12.06 -17.58
N ARG A 109 17.47 -11.98 -18.37
CA ARG A 109 18.19 -13.18 -18.84
C ARG A 109 18.89 -13.95 -17.73
N GLU A 110 19.38 -13.24 -16.72
CA GLU A 110 20.23 -13.81 -15.68
C GLU A 110 19.45 -14.15 -14.41
N LEU A 111 18.36 -13.43 -14.10
CA LEU A 111 17.54 -13.69 -12.91
C LEU A 111 16.08 -13.98 -13.24
N TYR A 112 15.31 -12.99 -13.72
CA TYR A 112 13.84 -13.07 -13.72
C TYR A 112 13.28 -14.16 -14.64
N GLY A 113 13.83 -14.31 -15.85
CA GLY A 113 13.44 -15.33 -16.82
C GLY A 113 13.74 -16.75 -16.32
N PRO A 114 15.00 -17.09 -15.98
CA PRO A 114 15.38 -18.41 -15.49
C PRO A 114 14.67 -18.85 -14.21
N THR A 115 14.33 -17.90 -13.33
CA THR A 115 13.62 -18.19 -12.06
C THR A 115 12.11 -18.15 -12.19
N TRP A 116 11.56 -17.92 -13.39
CA TRP A 116 10.12 -17.74 -13.62
C TRP A 116 9.50 -16.60 -12.79
N LYS A 117 10.28 -15.56 -12.48
CA LYS A 117 9.85 -14.36 -11.75
C LYS A 117 9.59 -13.14 -12.64
N PHE A 118 9.86 -13.27 -13.94
CA PHE A 118 9.38 -12.31 -14.92
C PHE A 118 7.85 -12.31 -14.96
N HIS A 119 7.26 -11.13 -14.93
CA HIS A 119 5.83 -10.90 -15.03
C HIS A 119 5.59 -9.74 -16.01
N ASN A 120 4.53 -9.84 -16.80
CA ASN A 120 4.16 -8.75 -17.70
C ASN A 120 3.56 -7.60 -16.90
N THR A 121 3.92 -6.39 -17.26
CA THR A 121 3.30 -5.18 -16.75
C THR A 121 1.82 -5.15 -17.09
N ASN A 122 1.00 -4.92 -16.07
CA ASN A 122 -0.40 -4.55 -16.24
C ASN A 122 -0.60 -3.09 -15.80
N TRP A 123 -0.74 -2.17 -16.75
CA TRP A 123 -0.90 -0.74 -16.46
C TRP A 123 -2.23 -0.39 -15.79
N ASN A 124 -3.20 -1.30 -15.81
CA ASN A 124 -4.46 -1.14 -15.08
C ASN A 124 -4.29 -1.45 -13.58
N MET A 125 -3.12 -1.94 -13.17
CA MET A 125 -2.80 -2.27 -11.78
C MET A 125 -1.52 -1.55 -11.36
N GLY A 126 -1.54 -0.85 -10.22
CA GLY A 126 -0.35 -0.19 -9.69
C GLY A 126 0.67 -1.22 -9.21
N ALA A 127 0.26 -1.98 -8.20
CA ALA A 127 0.91 -3.18 -7.68
C ALA A 127 -0.17 -4.23 -7.38
N MET A 128 0.23 -5.41 -6.92
CA MET A 128 -0.68 -6.45 -6.46
C MET A 128 -0.01 -7.38 -5.45
N ALA A 129 -0.79 -7.83 -4.46
CA ALA A 129 -0.46 -8.94 -3.60
C ALA A 129 -1.00 -10.25 -4.20
N SER A 130 -0.11 -11.17 -4.55
CA SER A 130 -0.46 -12.55 -4.91
C SER A 130 -0.52 -13.36 -3.62
N ILE A 131 -1.73 -13.54 -3.09
CA ILE A 131 -1.98 -14.17 -1.80
C ILE A 131 -2.87 -15.41 -1.92
N PHE A 132 -2.68 -16.36 -1.02
CA PHE A 132 -3.53 -17.55 -0.90
C PHE A 132 -4.69 -17.32 0.09
N PRO A 133 -5.69 -18.21 0.19
CA PRO A 133 -6.75 -18.07 1.21
C PRO A 133 -6.24 -18.12 2.66
N ASN A 134 -5.10 -18.79 2.88
CA ASN A 134 -4.39 -18.86 4.16
C ASN A 134 -2.97 -18.30 3.97
N PRO A 135 -2.36 -17.70 5.01
CA PRO A 135 -0.96 -17.27 4.94
C PRO A 135 -0.06 -18.39 4.41
N ASN A 136 0.74 -18.06 3.40
CA ASN A 136 1.52 -19.05 2.67
C ASN A 136 2.94 -18.54 2.39
N ASN A 137 3.91 -19.44 2.37
CA ASN A 137 5.31 -19.12 2.05
C ASN A 137 5.49 -18.62 0.59
N ASN A 138 4.49 -18.80 -0.26
CA ASN A 138 4.46 -18.29 -1.63
C ASN A 138 3.66 -16.98 -1.79
N ASP A 139 3.16 -16.39 -0.70
CA ASP A 139 2.58 -15.04 -0.74
C ASP A 139 3.65 -14.05 -1.23
N GLN A 140 3.30 -13.21 -2.20
CA GLN A 140 4.24 -12.34 -2.93
C GLN A 140 3.61 -10.99 -3.25
N VAL A 141 4.44 -9.96 -3.41
CA VAL A 141 4.02 -8.66 -3.93
C VAL A 141 4.67 -8.45 -5.30
N TYR A 142 3.89 -7.95 -6.25
CA TYR A 142 4.35 -7.58 -7.58
C TYR A 142 3.99 -6.12 -7.86
N PHE A 143 4.99 -5.31 -8.14
CA PHE A 143 4.76 -4.01 -8.76
C PHE A 143 4.43 -4.24 -10.24
N MET A 144 3.31 -3.69 -10.71
CA MET A 144 2.81 -3.95 -12.06
C MET A 144 3.10 -2.76 -12.96
N GLY A 145 2.41 -1.64 -12.75
CA GLY A 145 2.70 -0.37 -13.45
C GLY A 145 3.56 0.61 -12.63
N THR A 146 3.51 0.53 -11.31
CA THR A 146 4.20 1.49 -10.41
C THR A 146 5.66 1.09 -10.21
N ASN A 147 6.57 2.06 -10.16
CA ASN A 147 7.97 1.82 -9.82
C ASN A 147 8.14 1.64 -8.30
N MET A 148 8.77 0.54 -7.89
CA MET A 148 9.06 0.28 -6.48
C MET A 148 9.93 1.38 -5.84
N ILE A 149 11.03 1.74 -6.49
CA ILE A 149 11.85 2.91 -6.11
C ILE A 149 11.21 4.17 -6.67
N SER A 150 10.24 4.71 -5.94
CA SER A 150 9.61 6.01 -6.17
C SER A 150 8.84 6.46 -4.92
N PRO A 151 8.47 7.76 -4.80
CA PRO A 151 7.66 8.23 -3.67
C PRO A 151 6.34 7.47 -3.52
N PHE A 152 5.57 7.28 -4.60
CA PHE A 152 4.32 6.51 -4.56
C PHE A 152 4.57 5.00 -4.36
N GLY A 153 5.72 4.48 -4.80
CA GLY A 153 6.12 3.09 -4.60
C GLY A 153 6.18 2.67 -3.13
N ILE A 154 6.49 3.61 -2.23
CA ILE A 154 6.42 3.39 -0.77
C ILE A 154 4.98 3.14 -0.33
N SER A 155 4.02 3.99 -0.74
CA SER A 155 2.61 3.83 -0.38
C SER A 155 2.01 2.56 -0.98
N ALA A 156 2.30 2.27 -2.25
CA ALA A 156 1.92 1.01 -2.89
C ALA A 156 2.51 -0.21 -2.14
N PHE A 157 3.76 -0.14 -1.68
CA PHE A 157 4.32 -1.19 -0.83
C PHE A 157 3.51 -1.37 0.46
N THR A 158 3.15 -0.28 1.17
CA THR A 158 2.33 -0.39 2.40
C THR A 158 0.94 -0.96 2.15
N HIS A 159 0.35 -0.66 0.99
CA HIS A 159 -0.93 -1.21 0.56
C HIS A 159 -0.81 -2.73 0.34
N GLU A 160 0.10 -3.17 -0.53
CA GLU A 160 0.20 -4.59 -0.87
C GLU A 160 0.69 -5.44 0.31
N THR A 161 1.56 -4.90 1.15
CA THR A 161 2.00 -5.61 2.36
C THR A 161 0.91 -5.67 3.43
N THR A 162 -0.09 -4.78 3.39
CA THR A 162 -1.31 -4.94 4.21
C THR A 162 -2.04 -6.22 3.82
N HIS A 163 -2.35 -6.43 2.54
CA HIS A 163 -3.02 -7.65 2.05
C HIS A 163 -2.28 -8.95 2.42
N VAL A 164 -0.96 -8.88 2.53
CA VAL A 164 -0.15 -10.02 2.96
C VAL A 164 -0.25 -10.23 4.47
N ASN A 165 -0.06 -9.18 5.26
CA ASN A 165 0.18 -9.28 6.71
C ASN A 165 -1.09 -9.17 7.57
N ASP A 166 -2.19 -8.65 7.03
CA ASP A 166 -3.44 -8.47 7.77
C ASP A 166 -4.09 -9.80 8.20
N ARG A 167 -4.04 -10.82 7.33
CA ARG A 167 -4.45 -12.22 7.59
C ARG A 167 -3.57 -12.92 8.62
N MET A 168 -2.40 -12.36 8.93
CA MET A 168 -1.41 -12.97 9.81
C MET A 168 -1.39 -12.30 11.18
N LEU A 169 -1.40 -10.96 11.24
CA LEU A 169 -1.09 -10.25 12.49
C LEU A 169 -1.81 -8.93 12.71
N TYR A 170 -2.21 -8.17 11.69
CA TYR A 170 -2.76 -6.82 11.93
C TYR A 170 -4.08 -6.85 12.71
N PHE A 171 -4.83 -7.94 12.60
CA PHE A 171 -6.06 -8.16 13.37
C PHE A 171 -5.86 -9.05 14.61
N GLY A 172 -4.65 -9.11 15.15
CA GLY A 172 -4.36 -9.85 16.39
C GLY A 172 -4.52 -11.36 16.28
N GLY A 173 -4.42 -11.92 15.07
CA GLY A 173 -4.58 -13.36 14.78
C GLY A 173 -5.96 -13.75 14.27
N HIS A 174 -6.88 -12.79 14.16
CA HIS A 174 -8.17 -12.98 13.50
C HIS A 174 -8.10 -12.73 11.99
N ARG A 175 -9.15 -13.12 11.27
CA ARG A 175 -9.31 -12.82 9.84
C ARG A 175 -10.14 -11.57 9.63
N HIS A 176 -10.16 -11.11 8.38
CA HIS A 176 -11.06 -10.06 7.92
C HIS A 176 -12.50 -10.31 8.36
N ARG A 177 -13.21 -9.21 8.63
CA ARG A 177 -14.64 -9.26 8.91
C ARG A 177 -15.36 -9.71 7.64
N GLN A 178 -16.22 -10.71 7.76
CA GLN A 178 -17.03 -11.18 6.65
C GLN A 178 -17.83 -10.00 6.03
N GLY A 179 -17.86 -9.95 4.69
CA GLY A 179 -18.57 -8.92 3.92
C GLY A 179 -17.83 -7.59 3.80
N THR A 180 -16.64 -7.47 4.39
CA THR A 180 -15.72 -6.36 4.10
C THR A 180 -14.69 -6.85 3.09
N ASP A 181 -14.57 -6.14 1.98
CA ASP A 181 -13.56 -6.44 0.96
C ASP A 181 -12.15 -6.18 1.50
N VAL A 182 -11.15 -6.94 1.04
CA VAL A 182 -9.76 -6.78 1.49
C VAL A 182 -9.21 -5.40 1.16
N GLU A 183 -9.63 -4.81 0.03
CA GLU A 183 -9.24 -3.47 -0.38
C GLU A 183 -9.71 -2.40 0.59
N ALA A 184 -10.83 -2.61 1.30
CA ALA A 184 -11.28 -1.64 2.30
C ALA A 184 -10.32 -1.55 3.50
N TYR A 185 -9.49 -2.59 3.75
CA TYR A 185 -8.49 -2.57 4.81
C TYR A 185 -7.17 -1.93 4.36
N ALA A 186 -6.71 -2.26 3.16
CA ALA A 186 -5.53 -1.62 2.61
C ALA A 186 -5.83 -0.15 2.27
N GLN A 187 -6.80 0.10 1.39
CA GLN A 187 -7.20 1.43 0.97
C GLN A 187 -7.94 2.18 2.09
N GLY A 188 -7.40 3.32 2.52
CA GLY A 188 -8.08 4.25 3.44
C GLY A 188 -8.08 3.84 4.92
N MET A 189 -7.52 2.69 5.30
CA MET A 189 -7.29 2.35 6.71
C MET A 189 -5.81 2.12 7.03
N LEU A 190 -5.15 1.16 6.35
CA LEU A 190 -3.84 0.64 6.77
C LEU A 190 -2.69 0.93 5.78
N GLN A 191 -2.99 1.53 4.63
CA GLN A 191 -2.01 2.12 3.72
C GLN A 191 -1.52 3.47 4.25
N THR A 192 -0.22 3.75 4.08
CA THR A 192 0.33 5.08 4.36
C THR A 192 -0.09 6.07 3.25
N PRO A 193 -0.70 7.23 3.59
CA PRO A 193 -1.07 8.25 2.60
C PRO A 193 0.16 8.88 1.92
N SER A 194 0.15 8.92 0.59
CA SER A 194 1.18 9.57 -0.23
C SER A 194 0.65 10.86 -0.83
N SER A 195 1.38 11.97 -0.66
CA SER A 195 1.07 13.25 -1.32
C SER A 195 1.26 13.20 -2.85
N ILE A 196 1.86 12.13 -3.36
CA ILE A 196 2.09 11.89 -4.79
C ILE A 196 1.35 10.62 -5.17
N GLY A 197 0.48 10.70 -6.18
CA GLY A 197 -0.28 9.56 -6.67
C GLY A 197 -1.61 9.98 -7.30
N HIS A 198 -2.36 9.01 -7.80
CA HIS A 198 -3.66 9.24 -8.47
C HIS A 198 -4.86 8.74 -7.65
N GLN A 199 -4.61 8.09 -6.52
CA GLN A 199 -5.64 7.41 -5.74
C GLN A 199 -6.27 8.29 -4.64
N GLY A 200 -5.85 9.56 -4.54
CA GLY A 200 -6.52 10.56 -3.71
C GLY A 200 -6.50 10.27 -2.21
N GLU A 201 -5.59 9.42 -1.71
CA GLU A 201 -5.55 9.07 -0.28
C GLU A 201 -5.03 10.23 0.58
N TYR A 202 -4.21 11.11 0.00
CA TYR A 202 -3.74 12.29 0.71
C TYR A 202 -4.89 13.26 0.94
N GLY A 203 -5.24 13.41 2.20
CA GLY A 203 -6.34 14.21 2.69
C GLY A 203 -7.57 13.43 3.17
N ALA A 204 -7.56 12.10 2.98
CA ALA A 204 -8.48 11.22 3.70
C ALA A 204 -8.01 10.98 5.14
N LEU A 205 -8.87 10.38 5.97
CA LEU A 205 -8.45 9.83 7.27
C LEU A 205 -7.30 8.84 7.06
N GLY A 206 -6.20 9.03 7.78
CA GLY A 206 -5.02 8.19 7.60
C GLY A 206 -3.93 8.45 8.62
N LEU A 207 -2.86 7.68 8.51
CA LEU A 207 -1.71 7.74 9.40
C LEU A 207 -0.44 7.53 8.57
N ASN A 208 0.53 8.41 8.73
CA ASN A 208 1.81 8.23 8.07
C ASN A 208 2.64 7.20 8.85
N MET A 209 2.88 6.04 8.25
CA MET A 209 3.63 4.96 8.89
C MET A 209 5.00 4.74 8.23
N ALA A 210 5.33 5.47 7.15
CA ALA A 210 6.51 5.16 6.34
C ALA A 210 7.39 6.38 5.98
N TYR A 211 6.82 7.56 5.76
CA TYR A 211 7.55 8.69 5.21
C TYR A 211 8.18 9.56 6.29
N HIS A 212 9.46 9.90 6.14
CA HIS A 212 10.10 11.00 6.88
C HIS A 212 10.00 12.27 6.06
N ARG A 213 9.27 13.25 6.58
CA ARG A 213 9.02 14.56 5.94
C ARG A 213 9.48 15.67 6.86
N GLU A 214 9.66 16.87 6.30
CA GLU A 214 9.90 18.04 7.12
C GLU A 214 8.63 18.41 7.89
N ASN A 215 8.82 18.96 9.10
CA ASN A 215 7.73 19.51 9.88
C ASN A 215 7.57 21.00 9.52
N ASP A 216 7.08 21.26 8.31
CA ASP A 216 6.98 22.57 7.68
C ASP A 216 5.60 23.23 7.85
N GLY A 217 4.64 22.52 8.46
CA GLY A 217 3.26 22.98 8.63
C GLY A 217 2.31 22.57 7.48
N ASP A 218 2.84 21.98 6.41
CA ASP A 218 2.04 21.53 5.24
C ASP A 218 1.71 20.02 5.29
N GLN A 219 1.88 19.40 6.46
CA GLN A 219 1.58 17.99 6.68
C GLN A 219 0.20 17.80 7.30
N TRP A 220 -0.62 16.93 6.69
CA TRP A 220 -1.95 16.57 7.20
C TRP A 220 -1.88 15.42 8.22
N TYR A 221 -0.75 14.72 8.26
CA TYR A 221 -0.47 13.57 9.14
C TYR A 221 0.82 13.82 9.91
N ASN A 222 1.18 12.92 10.83
CA ASN A 222 2.49 12.92 11.47
C ASN A 222 3.61 12.94 10.42
N TYR A 223 4.57 13.86 10.55
CA TYR A 223 5.65 14.03 9.58
C TYR A 223 6.75 12.95 9.68
N ASP A 224 6.85 12.31 10.85
CA ASP A 224 7.89 11.33 11.16
C ASP A 224 7.30 10.19 12.03
N PRO A 225 7.20 8.96 11.50
CA PRO A 225 6.67 7.81 12.23
C PRO A 225 7.52 7.38 13.44
N ASP A 226 8.80 7.76 13.48
CA ASP A 226 9.71 7.39 14.58
C ASP A 226 9.46 8.21 15.85
N LYS A 227 8.65 9.27 15.75
CA LYS A 227 8.15 10.04 16.90
C LYS A 227 7.03 9.33 17.65
N LEU A 228 6.40 8.32 17.04
CA LEU A 228 5.34 7.50 17.64
C LEU A 228 5.94 6.15 18.07
N GLN A 229 6.61 6.17 19.24
CA GLN A 229 7.48 5.07 19.68
C GLN A 229 6.72 3.94 20.39
N THR A 230 5.55 4.22 20.93
CA THR A 230 4.75 3.27 21.70
C THR A 230 3.33 3.19 21.15
N ARG A 231 2.60 2.13 21.53
CA ARG A 231 1.18 2.01 21.21
C ARG A 231 0.39 3.16 21.83
N GLU A 232 0.79 3.61 23.02
CA GLU A 232 0.21 4.74 23.74
C GLU A 232 0.45 6.07 23.02
N ASP A 233 1.60 6.25 22.36
CA ASP A 233 1.86 7.44 21.53
C ASP A 233 0.97 7.46 20.29
N ILE A 234 0.81 6.31 19.63
CA ILE A 234 -0.05 6.17 18.45
C ILE A 234 -1.52 6.38 18.84
N ASP A 235 -1.97 5.78 19.94
CA ASP A 235 -3.32 5.96 20.48
C ASP A 235 -3.60 7.42 20.81
N ARG A 236 -2.68 8.08 21.53
CA ARG A 236 -2.79 9.51 21.85
C ARG A 236 -2.82 10.39 20.60
N TYR A 237 -1.99 10.09 19.60
CA TYR A 237 -2.00 10.80 18.33
C TYR A 237 -3.36 10.65 17.62
N MET A 238 -3.84 9.41 17.47
CA MET A 238 -5.11 9.15 16.78
C MET A 238 -6.31 9.72 17.54
N LYS A 239 -6.28 9.71 18.87
CA LYS A 239 -7.29 10.37 19.70
C LYS A 239 -7.32 11.87 19.43
N ASN A 240 -6.19 12.55 19.55
CA ASN A 240 -6.10 14.00 19.32
C ASN A 240 -6.48 14.37 17.88
N TYR A 241 -6.10 13.53 16.91
CA TYR A 241 -6.48 13.70 15.51
C TYR A 241 -8.00 13.66 15.33
N ASN A 242 -8.67 12.65 15.90
CA ASN A 242 -10.13 12.57 15.87
C ASN A 242 -10.81 13.69 16.66
N GLU A 243 -10.28 14.10 17.82
CA GLU A 243 -10.82 15.23 18.58
C GLU A 243 -10.76 16.55 17.79
N ALA A 244 -9.65 16.80 17.08
CA ALA A 244 -9.54 17.96 16.20
C ALA A 244 -10.56 17.91 15.06
N LEU A 245 -10.75 16.75 14.42
CA LEU A 245 -11.76 16.59 13.37
C LEU A 245 -13.19 16.77 13.88
N MET A 246 -13.52 16.21 15.05
CA MET A 246 -14.84 16.41 15.68
C MET A 246 -15.09 17.87 16.05
N MET A 247 -14.06 18.59 16.52
CA MET A 247 -14.15 20.02 16.78
C MET A 247 -14.41 20.80 15.49
N LEU A 248 -13.70 20.48 14.40
CA LEU A 248 -13.89 21.14 13.11
C LEU A 248 -15.28 20.85 12.51
N ASP A 249 -15.74 19.61 12.56
CA ASP A 249 -17.10 19.21 12.15
C ASP A 249 -18.18 19.97 12.95
N HIS A 250 -17.98 20.11 14.26
CA HIS A 250 -18.88 20.90 15.10
C HIS A 250 -18.90 22.38 14.72
N VAL A 251 -17.73 23.00 14.50
CA VAL A 251 -17.63 24.40 14.08
C VAL A 251 -18.21 24.61 12.68
N GLU A 252 -18.03 23.66 11.77
CA GLU A 252 -18.69 23.66 10.46
C GLU A 252 -20.21 23.64 10.61
N ALA A 253 -20.75 22.77 11.47
CA ALA A 253 -22.18 22.74 11.76
C ALA A 253 -22.68 24.09 12.32
N ASP A 254 -21.99 24.68 13.29
CA ASP A 254 -22.34 26.00 13.84
C ASP A 254 -22.33 27.12 12.78
N ALA A 255 -21.45 27.01 11.78
CA ALA A 255 -21.39 27.96 10.67
C ALA A 255 -22.47 27.72 9.61
N VAL A 256 -22.80 26.45 9.33
CA VAL A 256 -23.74 26.04 8.27
C VAL A 256 -25.20 26.14 8.72
N LEU A 257 -25.52 25.68 9.92
CA LEU A 257 -26.91 25.61 10.42
C LEU A 257 -27.65 26.97 10.35
N PRO A 258 -27.05 28.13 10.69
CA PRO A 258 -27.71 29.43 10.54
C PRO A 258 -27.93 29.87 9.08
N GLN A 259 -27.21 29.28 8.13
CA GLN A 259 -27.33 29.59 6.70
C GLN A 259 -28.45 28.79 6.01
N LEU A 260 -29.02 27.81 6.69
CA LEU A 260 -30.12 27.00 6.17
C LEU A 260 -31.38 27.86 6.05
N ASN A 261 -31.79 28.15 4.81
CA ASN A 261 -32.95 28.98 4.50
C ASN A 261 -33.90 28.21 3.57
N GLY A 262 -34.63 27.24 4.12
CA GLY A 262 -35.53 26.38 3.37
C GLY A 262 -34.83 25.12 2.85
N ASP A 263 -34.18 25.20 1.69
CA ASP A 263 -33.54 24.03 1.05
C ASP A 263 -32.09 23.83 1.54
N ASN A 264 -31.86 22.75 2.27
CA ASN A 264 -30.56 22.37 2.83
C ASN A 264 -29.71 21.47 1.89
N SER A 265 -30.24 21.09 0.71
CA SER A 265 -29.64 20.10 -0.20
C SER A 265 -28.27 20.50 -0.76
N LYS A 266 -27.93 21.80 -0.69
CA LYS A 266 -26.61 22.32 -1.02
C LYS A 266 -25.53 21.84 -0.05
N TRP A 267 -25.90 21.61 1.21
CA TRP A 267 -24.96 21.34 2.30
C TRP A 267 -24.88 19.85 2.65
N PHE A 268 -26.00 19.14 2.54
CA PHE A 268 -26.10 17.77 3.05
C PHE A 268 -26.49 16.74 1.99
N LYS A 269 -25.99 15.52 2.19
CA LYS A 269 -26.45 14.29 1.55
C LYS A 269 -26.92 13.33 2.65
N LYS A 270 -27.71 12.32 2.28
CA LYS A 270 -28.09 11.25 3.20
C LYS A 270 -27.34 9.97 2.86
N ILE A 271 -26.78 9.35 3.89
CA ILE A 271 -26.20 8.01 3.81
C ILE A 271 -27.25 7.03 4.36
N ASP A 272 -27.88 6.29 3.45
CA ASP A 272 -28.79 5.19 3.78
C ASP A 272 -28.09 3.83 3.69
N ARG A 273 -28.76 2.79 4.14
CA ARG A 273 -28.29 1.40 4.03
C ARG A 273 -28.92 0.74 2.82
N GLU A 274 -28.11 0.16 1.95
CA GLU A 274 -28.57 -0.74 0.90
C GLU A 274 -28.15 -2.17 1.21
N MET A 275 -29.11 -3.09 1.29
CA MET A 275 -28.79 -4.49 1.56
C MET A 275 -28.06 -5.12 0.37
N ARG A 276 -26.89 -5.69 0.63
CA ARG A 276 -26.12 -6.40 -0.39
C ARG A 276 -26.90 -7.62 -0.86
N ARG A 277 -26.86 -7.84 -2.16
CA ARG A 277 -27.41 -9.02 -2.82
C ARG A 277 -26.25 -9.84 -3.37
N ASN A 278 -26.41 -11.16 -3.42
CA ASN A 278 -25.45 -11.98 -4.14
C ASN A 278 -25.50 -11.59 -5.62
N LEU A 279 -24.40 -11.03 -6.13
CA LEU A 279 -24.31 -10.54 -7.51
C LEU A 279 -23.98 -11.66 -8.51
N GLY A 280 -23.76 -12.90 -8.04
CA GLY A 280 -23.39 -14.04 -8.89
C GLY A 280 -21.99 -13.94 -9.51
N ASP A 281 -21.18 -12.98 -9.07
CA ASP A 281 -19.83 -12.69 -9.56
C ASP A 281 -18.74 -13.58 -8.93
N GLY A 282 -19.10 -14.41 -7.95
CA GLY A 282 -18.18 -15.26 -7.19
C GLY A 282 -17.30 -14.49 -6.18
N LEU A 283 -17.34 -13.16 -6.17
CA LEU A 283 -16.62 -12.27 -5.25
C LEU A 283 -17.51 -11.91 -4.03
N ASN A 284 -18.82 -11.93 -4.21
CA ASN A 284 -19.83 -11.62 -3.19
C ASN A 284 -20.61 -12.87 -2.73
N ASN A 285 -19.91 -13.94 -2.34
CA ASN A 285 -20.53 -15.13 -1.74
C ASN A 285 -20.92 -14.87 -0.28
N LEU A 286 -21.95 -14.04 -0.10
CA LEU A 286 -22.45 -13.63 1.21
C LEU A 286 -23.09 -14.83 1.92
N VAL A 287 -22.58 -15.21 3.10
CA VAL A 287 -23.20 -16.24 3.96
C VAL A 287 -24.07 -15.64 5.08
N ALA A 288 -24.19 -14.31 5.13
CA ALA A 288 -25.04 -13.55 6.04
C ALA A 288 -25.46 -12.20 5.39
N PRO A 289 -26.45 -11.47 5.95
CA PRO A 289 -26.83 -10.15 5.45
C PRO A 289 -25.72 -9.12 5.64
N HIS A 290 -25.34 -8.42 4.58
CA HIS A 290 -24.37 -7.31 4.59
C HIS A 290 -25.00 -6.07 3.94
N GLN A 291 -24.40 -4.89 4.12
CA GLN A 291 -24.90 -3.63 3.54
C GLN A 291 -23.82 -2.87 2.76
N TRP A 292 -24.24 -2.12 1.75
CA TRP A 292 -23.50 -1.00 1.16
C TRP A 292 -24.01 0.32 1.76
N ASP A 293 -23.14 1.32 1.74
CA ASP A 293 -23.54 2.69 2.00
C ASP A 293 -24.15 3.27 0.72
N ASN A 294 -25.39 3.75 0.81
CA ASN A 294 -26.09 4.41 -0.29
C ASN A 294 -26.12 5.93 -0.02
N VAL A 295 -25.18 6.64 -0.62
CA VAL A 295 -25.14 8.10 -0.56
C VAL A 295 -26.08 8.67 -1.61
N ARG A 296 -27.12 9.38 -1.17
CA ARG A 296 -28.13 9.95 -2.05
C ARG A 296 -28.45 11.40 -1.71
N ASP A 297 -29.08 12.06 -2.67
CA ASP A 297 -29.71 13.36 -2.45
C ASP A 297 -30.82 13.25 -1.40
N LEU A 298 -31.03 14.37 -0.70
CA LEU A 298 -32.16 14.52 0.20
C LEU A 298 -33.46 14.56 -0.60
N ASN A 299 -34.50 13.90 -0.08
CA ASN A 299 -35.83 14.04 -0.66
C ASN A 299 -36.46 15.38 -0.24
N GLN A 300 -37.61 15.73 -0.81
CA GLN A 300 -38.26 17.02 -0.57
C GLN A 300 -38.61 17.29 0.91
N GLU A 301 -38.91 16.26 1.69
CA GLU A 301 -39.20 16.40 3.13
C GLU A 301 -37.90 16.59 3.94
N GLU A 302 -36.84 15.86 3.59
CA GLU A 302 -35.53 15.97 4.22
C GLU A 302 -34.84 17.29 3.88
N SER A 303 -35.03 17.77 2.65
CA SER A 303 -34.38 18.97 2.15
C SER A 303 -34.96 20.25 2.74
N SER A 304 -36.19 20.18 3.25
CA SER A 304 -36.93 21.32 3.83
C SER A 304 -36.82 21.43 5.35
N LYS A 305 -36.06 20.52 6.00
CA LYS A 305 -35.80 20.51 7.44
C LYS A 305 -34.51 21.25 7.78
#